data_AF-A0A9W6Z476-F1
#
_entry.id   AF-A0A9W6Z476-F1
#
_cell.length_a   1.000
_cell.length_b   1.000
_cell.length_c   1.000
_cell.angle_alpha   90.00
_cell.angle_beta   90.00
_cell.angle_gamma   90.00
#
_symmetry.space_group_name_H-M   'P 1'
#
loop_
_entity.id
_entity.type
_entity.pdbx_description
1 polymer ?
#
loop_
_entity_poly.entity_id
_entity_poly.type
_entity_poly.pdbx_seq_one_letter_code
_entity_poly.pdbx_strand_id
1 'polypeptide(L)'
;MQVDFSRVVQGTADGLGRELKSEEIIALLQSNYNIDNCSSSVMTIKDYNFEKKSDSVTDVVAVLLVNGKEVSVSGTGNGPISSFVDAVSKEFGHFEVQSYSEHSVGKGSSTKAATYVQLCNGKSTAWGIGMHESITRASVNSLVSAINTFLKDEVTKTEPEKVKA
;
A
#
# COMPACT_ATOMS: atom_id res chain seq x y z
N MET A 1 -7.90 4.37 9.60
CA MET A 1 -6.45 4.30 9.84
C MET A 1 -6.14 4.27 11.33
N GLN A 2 -6.33 5.35 12.10
CA GLN A 2 -5.93 5.36 13.53
C GLN A 2 -6.59 4.21 14.31
N VAL A 3 -7.90 4.01 14.14
CA VAL A 3 -8.64 2.90 14.76
C VAL A 3 -8.12 1.53 14.32
N ASP A 4 -7.82 1.35 13.02
CA ASP A 4 -7.31 0.09 12.47
C ASP A 4 -5.93 -0.25 13.03
N PHE A 5 -5.01 0.73 13.07
CA PHE A 5 -3.67 0.53 13.60
C PHE A 5 -3.66 0.36 15.12
N SER A 6 -4.57 1.02 15.86
CA SER A 6 -4.72 0.79 17.31
C SER A 6 -5.00 -0.67 17.64
N ARG A 7 -5.76 -1.39 16.80
CA ARG A 7 -6.00 -2.84 16.99
C ARG A 7 -4.72 -3.67 16.82
N VAL A 8 -3.86 -3.30 15.86
CA VAL A 8 -2.56 -3.96 15.64
C VAL A 8 -1.63 -3.74 16.84
N VAL A 9 -1.58 -2.50 17.35
CA VAL A 9 -0.81 -2.14 18.55
C VAL A 9 -1.31 -2.91 19.78
N GLN A 10 -2.63 -2.94 20.01
CA GLN A 10 -3.25 -3.67 21.13
C GLN A 10 -2.95 -5.16 21.08
N GLY A 11 -3.19 -5.82 19.94
CA GLY A 11 -2.92 -7.26 19.81
C GLY A 11 -1.45 -7.62 20.04
N THR A 12 -0.52 -6.74 19.63
CA THR A 12 0.91 -6.93 19.88
C THR A 12 1.27 -6.73 21.37
N ALA A 13 0.71 -5.71 22.02
CA ALA A 13 0.91 -5.45 23.43
C ALA A 13 0.37 -6.59 24.31
N ASP A 14 -0.84 -7.07 24.00
CA ASP A 14 -1.48 -8.19 24.68
C ASP A 14 -0.64 -9.48 24.54
N GLY A 15 -0.12 -9.75 23.33
CA GLY A 15 0.75 -10.90 23.08
C GLY A 15 2.09 -10.86 23.83
N LEU A 16 2.60 -9.66 24.13
CA LEU A 16 3.81 -9.45 24.92
C LEU A 16 3.53 -9.35 26.43
N GLY A 17 2.27 -9.24 26.84
CA GLY A 17 1.86 -9.03 28.23
C GLY A 17 2.35 -7.69 28.82
N ARG A 18 2.61 -6.70 27.97
CA ARG A 18 3.09 -5.37 28.39
C ARG A 18 2.76 -4.29 27.35
N GLU A 19 2.79 -3.04 27.79
CA GLU A 19 2.70 -1.91 26.88
C GLU A 19 3.93 -1.83 25.95
N LEU A 20 3.69 -1.35 24.72
CA LEU A 20 4.72 -1.09 23.73
C LEU A 20 5.35 0.28 23.96
N LYS A 21 6.68 0.35 23.80
CA LYS A 21 7.40 1.62 23.77
C LYS A 21 7.15 2.35 22.46
N SER A 22 7.37 3.65 22.46
CA SER A 22 7.19 4.51 21.27
C SER A 22 7.96 3.99 20.05
N GLU A 23 9.20 3.54 20.23
CA GLU A 23 10.03 3.02 19.15
C GLU A 23 9.46 1.72 18.57
N GLU A 24 8.85 0.88 19.41
CA GLU A 24 8.21 -0.37 18.99
C GLU A 24 6.92 -0.09 18.20
N ILE A 25 6.15 0.93 18.60
CA ILE A 25 4.95 1.37 17.86
C ILE A 25 5.35 1.90 16.47
N ILE A 26 6.44 2.68 16.38
CA ILE A 26 6.94 3.18 15.10
C ILE A 26 7.41 2.04 14.21
N ALA A 27 8.20 1.10 14.74
CA ALA A 27 8.66 -0.07 14.00
C ALA A 27 7.48 -0.96 13.55
N LEU A 28 6.45 -1.09 14.38
CA LEU A 28 5.23 -1.81 14.05
C LEU A 28 4.45 -1.10 12.94
N LEU A 29 4.35 0.23 12.97
CA LEU A 29 3.73 1.00 11.90
C LEU A 29 4.47 0.81 10.57
N GLN A 30 5.80 0.96 10.60
CA GLN A 30 6.63 0.83 9.42
C GLN A 30 6.49 -0.57 8.81
N SER A 31 6.62 -1.62 9.62
CA SER A 31 6.54 -3.00 9.14
C SER A 31 5.14 -3.40 8.68
N ASN A 32 4.07 -2.98 9.39
CA ASN A 32 2.69 -3.30 9.03
C ASN A 32 2.28 -2.71 7.67
N TYR A 33 2.69 -1.47 7.39
CA TYR A 33 2.38 -0.78 6.13
C TYR A 33 3.51 -0.81 5.10
N ASN A 34 4.59 -1.56 5.38
CA ASN A 34 5.80 -1.64 4.56
C ASN A 34 6.35 -0.27 4.13
N ILE A 35 6.40 0.68 5.07
CA ILE A 35 7.00 2.00 4.84
C ILE A 35 8.50 1.81 4.60
N ASP A 36 9.05 2.50 3.60
CA ASP A 36 10.46 2.41 3.19
C ASP A 36 10.95 0.98 2.84
N ASN A 37 10.04 0.09 2.44
CA ASN A 37 10.34 -1.33 2.13
C ASN A 37 11.02 -2.07 3.29
N CYS A 38 10.70 -1.72 4.54
CA CYS A 38 11.30 -2.34 5.72
C CYS A 38 10.82 -3.78 5.99
N SER A 39 9.89 -4.31 5.18
CA SER A 39 9.33 -5.65 5.32
C SER A 39 9.18 -6.36 3.96
N SER A 40 9.18 -7.70 3.99
CA SER A 40 8.91 -8.50 2.80
C SER A 40 7.47 -8.27 2.33
N SER A 41 7.32 -7.89 1.06
CA SER A 41 6.01 -7.66 0.44
C SER A 41 5.83 -8.52 -0.80
N VAL A 42 4.60 -8.97 -1.03
CA VAL A 42 4.22 -9.78 -2.20
C VAL A 42 4.42 -8.97 -3.48
N MET A 43 4.05 -7.69 -3.43
CA MET A 43 4.11 -6.73 -4.53
C MET A 43 4.99 -5.54 -4.16
N THR A 44 5.87 -5.13 -5.08
CA THR A 44 6.61 -3.86 -5.02
C THR A 44 6.56 -3.13 -6.36
N ILE A 45 6.69 -1.81 -6.34
CA ILE A 45 6.72 -0.98 -7.55
C ILE A 45 8.16 -0.76 -8.02
N LYS A 46 8.50 -1.28 -9.21
CA LYS A 46 9.82 -1.12 -9.83
C LYS A 46 9.90 0.20 -10.60
N ASP A 47 8.95 0.42 -11.51
CA ASP A 47 8.92 1.60 -12.36
C ASP A 47 7.49 1.99 -12.71
N TYR A 48 7.28 3.26 -13.07
CA TYR A 48 6.02 3.75 -13.62
C TYR A 48 6.23 5.03 -14.42
N ASN A 49 5.39 5.21 -15.42
CA ASN A 49 5.29 6.44 -16.19
C ASN A 49 3.83 6.87 -16.29
N PHE A 50 3.54 8.09 -15.83
CA PHE A 50 2.23 8.73 -15.99
C PHE A 50 2.29 9.69 -17.18
N GLU A 51 1.31 9.61 -18.07
CA GLU A 51 1.19 10.50 -19.22
C GLU A 51 -0.16 11.22 -19.17
N LYS A 52 -0.13 12.53 -18.95
CA LYS A 52 -1.33 13.36 -19.02
C LYS A 52 -1.72 13.59 -20.49
N LYS A 53 -2.80 12.95 -20.94
CA LYS A 53 -3.35 13.10 -22.30
C LYS A 53 -4.23 14.34 -22.41
N SER A 54 -4.96 14.67 -21.35
CA SER A 54 -5.81 15.87 -21.25
C SER A 54 -6.03 16.23 -19.77
N ASP A 55 -6.82 17.27 -19.49
CA ASP A 55 -7.18 17.62 -18.11
C ASP A 55 -8.01 16.56 -17.36
N SER A 56 -8.67 15.67 -18.10
CA SER A 56 -9.52 14.61 -17.54
C SER A 56 -9.01 13.20 -17.83
N VAL A 57 -7.87 13.06 -18.52
CA VAL A 57 -7.33 11.77 -18.94
C VAL A 57 -5.82 11.71 -18.65
N THR A 58 -5.45 10.75 -17.83
CA THR A 58 -4.07 10.36 -17.50
C THR A 58 -3.95 8.87 -17.74
N ASP A 59 -2.97 8.49 -18.55
CA ASP A 59 -2.56 7.09 -18.73
C ASP A 59 -1.41 6.76 -17.79
N VAL A 60 -1.30 5.50 -17.42
CA VAL A 60 -0.14 4.96 -16.70
C VAL A 60 0.32 3.66 -17.33
N VAL A 61 1.63 3.47 -17.38
CA VAL A 61 2.27 2.17 -17.53
C VAL A 61 3.17 1.96 -16.32
N ALA A 62 3.02 0.83 -15.64
CA ALA A 62 3.81 0.50 -14.45
C ALA A 62 4.38 -0.92 -14.53
N VAL A 63 5.55 -1.11 -13.94
CA VAL A 63 6.21 -2.41 -13.77
C VAL A 63 6.23 -2.74 -12.30
N LEU A 64 5.50 -3.80 -11.95
CA LEU A 64 5.41 -4.34 -10.59
C LEU A 64 6.30 -5.57 -10.49
N LEU A 65 6.90 -5.80 -9.33
CA LEU A 65 7.49 -7.07 -8.96
C LEU A 65 6.52 -7.80 -8.04
N VAL A 66 5.92 -8.89 -8.51
CA VAL A 66 4.97 -9.72 -7.76
C VAL A 66 5.58 -11.10 -7.56
N ASN A 67 5.84 -11.49 -6.31
CA ASN A 67 6.54 -12.74 -5.98
C ASN A 67 7.86 -12.91 -6.77
N GLY A 68 8.60 -11.81 -6.96
CA GLY A 68 9.85 -11.77 -7.70
C GLY A 68 9.73 -11.79 -9.23
N LYS A 69 8.53 -11.82 -9.79
CA LYS A 69 8.29 -11.76 -11.24
C LYS A 69 7.83 -10.37 -11.67
N GLU A 70 8.36 -9.89 -12.79
CA GLU A 70 7.91 -8.61 -13.37
C GLU A 70 6.55 -8.77 -14.02
N VAL A 71 5.64 -7.87 -13.68
CA VAL A 71 4.29 -7.75 -14.24
C VAL A 71 4.09 -6.33 -14.71
N SER A 72 3.86 -6.14 -16.01
CA SER A 72 3.56 -4.84 -16.60
C SER A 72 2.05 -4.61 -16.60
N VAL A 73 1.62 -3.49 -16.05
CA VAL A 73 0.21 -3.08 -16.01
C VAL A 73 0.04 -1.72 -16.67
N SER A 74 -1.13 -1.49 -17.26
CA SER A 74 -1.48 -0.20 -17.87
C SER A 74 -2.92 0.16 -17.56
N GLY A 75 -3.16 1.44 -17.32
CA GLY A 75 -4.49 1.94 -16.98
C GLY A 75 -4.69 3.39 -17.35
N THR A 76 -5.95 3.80 -17.30
CA THR A 76 -6.39 5.14 -17.67
C THR A 76 -7.34 5.65 -16.60
N GLY A 77 -7.21 6.92 -16.24
CA GLY A 77 -8.07 7.56 -15.24
C GLY A 77 -8.03 9.07 -15.38
N ASN A 78 -8.70 9.77 -14.47
CA ASN A 78 -8.70 11.24 -14.41
C ASN A 78 -7.49 11.84 -13.68
N GLY A 79 -6.55 11.00 -13.24
CA GLY A 79 -5.31 11.41 -12.59
C GLY A 79 -4.45 10.21 -12.20
N PRO A 80 -3.28 10.43 -11.58
CA PRO A 80 -2.33 9.36 -11.27
C PRO A 80 -2.90 8.24 -10.38
N ILE A 81 -3.73 8.60 -9.40
CA ILE A 81 -4.32 7.61 -8.47
C ILE A 81 -5.31 6.72 -9.23
N SER A 82 -6.27 7.32 -9.94
CA SER A 82 -7.31 6.58 -10.63
C SER A 82 -6.77 5.74 -11.80
N SER A 83 -5.79 6.26 -12.55
CA SER A 83 -5.15 5.49 -13.63
C SER A 83 -4.34 4.32 -13.08
N PHE A 84 -3.64 4.50 -11.96
CA PHE A 84 -2.93 3.40 -11.30
C PHE A 84 -3.89 2.34 -10.74
N VAL A 85 -4.98 2.77 -10.09
CA VAL A 85 -6.01 1.86 -9.57
C VAL A 85 -6.67 1.08 -10.70
N ASP A 86 -6.98 1.72 -11.83
CA ASP A 86 -7.48 1.04 -13.03
C ASP A 86 -6.46 0.00 -13.56
N ALA A 87 -5.18 0.38 -13.64
CA ALA A 87 -4.12 -0.51 -14.11
C ALA A 87 -4.00 -1.79 -13.26
N VAL A 88 -3.91 -1.64 -11.94
CA VAL A 88 -3.84 -2.79 -11.03
C VAL A 88 -5.15 -3.56 -10.96
N SER A 89 -6.30 -2.89 -11.14
CA SER A 89 -7.59 -3.56 -11.06
C SER A 89 -7.82 -4.54 -12.21
N LYS A 90 -7.30 -4.21 -13.40
CA LYS A 90 -7.34 -5.09 -14.58
C LYS A 90 -6.56 -6.39 -14.39
N GLU A 91 -5.49 -6.36 -13.58
CA GLU A 91 -4.59 -7.49 -13.39
C GLU A 91 -4.88 -8.28 -12.10
N PHE A 92 -5.14 -7.61 -10.98
CA PHE A 92 -5.22 -8.23 -9.65
C PHE A 92 -6.63 -8.24 -9.04
N GLY A 93 -7.65 -7.84 -9.82
CA GLY A 93 -9.05 -7.80 -9.38
C GLY A 93 -9.51 -6.41 -8.97
N HIS A 94 -10.81 -6.23 -8.73
CA HIS A 94 -11.40 -4.91 -8.54
C HIS A 94 -10.87 -4.19 -7.29
N PHE A 95 -10.41 -2.94 -7.45
CA PHE A 95 -10.11 -2.03 -6.34
C PHE A 95 -10.81 -0.68 -6.51
N GLU A 96 -11.20 -0.09 -5.39
CA GLU A 96 -11.80 1.24 -5.32
C GLU A 96 -11.18 2.06 -4.18
N VAL A 97 -10.89 3.33 -4.44
CA VAL A 97 -10.42 4.26 -3.41
C VAL A 97 -11.60 4.80 -2.62
N GLN A 98 -11.65 4.47 -1.33
CA GLN A 98 -12.70 4.93 -0.40
C GLN A 98 -12.28 6.19 0.37
N SER A 99 -10.98 6.34 0.63
CA SER A 99 -10.46 7.52 1.33
C SER A 99 -9.04 7.82 0.86
N TYR A 100 -8.72 9.11 0.76
CA TYR A 100 -7.41 9.64 0.43
C TYR A 100 -7.11 10.83 1.33
N SER A 101 -5.92 10.84 1.92
CA SER A 101 -5.38 12.00 2.62
C SER A 101 -3.88 12.09 2.39
N GLU A 102 -3.38 13.31 2.29
CA GLU A 102 -1.95 13.58 2.16
C GLU A 102 -1.58 14.79 3.01
N HIS A 103 -0.39 14.73 3.62
CA HIS A 103 0.21 15.89 4.26
C HIS A 103 1.73 15.87 4.13
N SER A 104 2.32 17.05 4.26
CA SER A 104 3.76 17.21 4.36
C SER A 104 4.29 16.81 5.74
N VAL A 105 5.41 16.11 5.75
CA VAL A 105 6.15 15.71 6.94
C VAL A 105 7.57 16.28 6.83
N GLY A 106 8.00 17.00 7.85
CA GLY A 106 9.30 17.70 7.87
C GLY A 106 9.15 19.22 7.73
N LYS A 107 10.29 19.90 7.55
CA LYS A 107 10.36 21.36 7.39
C LYS A 107 11.42 21.73 6.35
N GLY A 108 11.19 22.82 5.63
CA GLY A 108 12.14 23.36 4.65
C GLY A 108 12.27 22.46 3.41
N SER A 109 13.48 22.39 2.85
CA SER A 109 13.77 21.64 1.62
C SER A 109 13.78 20.11 1.78
N SER A 110 13.74 19.59 3.00
CA SER A 110 13.72 18.14 3.31
C SER A 110 12.32 17.64 3.66
N THR A 111 11.31 18.14 2.95
CA THR A 111 9.90 17.77 3.21
C THR A 111 9.54 16.52 2.41
N LYS A 112 8.94 15.53 3.09
CA LYS A 112 8.34 14.35 2.47
C LYS A 112 6.82 14.51 2.41
N ALA A 113 6.18 13.93 1.41
CA ALA A 113 4.75 13.67 1.41
C ALA A 113 4.49 12.37 2.16
N ALA A 114 3.49 12.38 3.05
CA ALA A 114 2.90 11.19 3.65
C ALA A 114 1.47 11.03 3.12
N THR A 115 1.22 9.95 2.41
CA THR A 115 -0.06 9.64 1.76
C THR A 115 -0.70 8.44 2.43
N TYR A 116 -2.00 8.54 2.69
CA TYR A 116 -2.84 7.53 3.32
C TYR A 116 -4.00 7.23 2.39
N VAL A 117 -4.14 5.96 2.00
CA VAL A 117 -5.23 5.51 1.13
C VAL A 117 -5.97 4.38 1.80
N GLN A 118 -7.30 4.42 1.77
CA GLN A 118 -8.14 3.26 2.03
C GLN A 118 -8.65 2.70 0.71
N LEU A 119 -8.27 1.47 0.41
CA LEU A 119 -8.80 0.72 -0.72
C LEU A 119 -9.89 -0.26 -0.27
N CYS A 120 -10.84 -0.53 -1.15
CA CYS A 120 -11.83 -1.59 -1.04
C CYS A 120 -11.64 -2.56 -2.20
N ASN A 121 -11.72 -3.87 -1.95
CA ASN A 121 -11.72 -4.90 -3.01
C ASN A 121 -13.12 -5.51 -3.28
N GLY A 122 -14.18 -4.80 -2.85
CA GLY A 122 -15.56 -5.26 -2.86
C GLY A 122 -15.95 -6.20 -1.70
N LYS A 123 -14.99 -6.72 -0.92
CA LYS A 123 -15.25 -7.62 0.23
C LYS A 123 -14.77 -7.05 1.55
N SER A 124 -13.60 -6.42 1.55
CA SER A 124 -12.98 -5.79 2.71
C SER A 124 -12.30 -4.49 2.31
N THR A 125 -11.88 -3.73 3.32
CA THR A 125 -11.08 -2.53 3.13
C THR A 125 -9.72 -2.68 3.78
N ALA A 126 -8.71 -2.05 3.19
CA ALA A 126 -7.37 -2.00 3.73
C ALA A 126 -6.80 -0.59 3.62
N TRP A 127 -6.06 -0.19 4.64
CA TRP A 127 -5.28 1.05 4.61
C TRP A 127 -3.89 0.78 4.06
N GLY A 128 -3.37 1.73 3.30
CA GLY A 128 -1.99 1.78 2.86
C GLY A 128 -1.39 3.14 3.17
N ILE A 129 -0.10 3.12 3.50
CA ILE A 129 0.68 4.32 3.81
C ILE A 129 1.89 4.36 2.89
N GLY A 130 2.14 5.52 2.29
CA GLY A 130 3.32 5.76 1.48
C GLY A 130 3.98 7.06 1.87
N MET A 131 5.30 7.05 1.98
CA MET A 131 6.11 8.24 2.24
C MET A 131 7.17 8.39 1.17
N HIS A 132 7.30 9.60 0.63
CA HIS A 132 8.35 9.92 -0.34
C HIS A 132 8.49 11.44 -0.50
N GLU A 133 9.63 11.91 -1.00
CA GLU A 133 9.82 13.33 -1.39
C GLU A 133 8.92 13.75 -2.57
N SER A 134 8.39 12.77 -3.31
CA SER A 134 7.48 12.97 -4.43
C SER A 134 6.09 12.55 -4.01
N ILE A 135 5.13 13.48 -4.08
CA ILE A 135 3.69 13.25 -3.85
C ILE A 135 3.18 12.05 -4.65
N THR A 136 3.53 11.99 -5.94
CA THR A 136 3.14 10.89 -6.81
C THR A 136 3.71 9.56 -6.34
N ARG A 137 4.99 9.52 -5.95
CA ARG A 137 5.62 8.28 -5.46
C ARG A 137 5.03 7.85 -4.12
N ALA A 138 4.74 8.79 -3.21
CA ALA A 138 4.09 8.51 -1.94
C ALA A 138 2.67 7.93 -2.17
N SER A 139 1.93 8.47 -3.14
CA SER A 139 0.63 7.95 -3.55
C SER A 139 0.70 6.54 -4.15
N VAL A 140 1.65 6.26 -5.04
CA VAL A 140 1.82 4.90 -5.60
C VAL A 140 2.23 3.91 -4.50
N ASN A 141 3.15 4.29 -3.62
CA ASN A 141 3.57 3.45 -2.50
C ASN A 141 2.40 3.14 -1.55
N SER A 142 1.52 4.10 -1.26
CA SER A 142 0.35 3.87 -0.39
C SER A 142 -0.66 2.91 -1.03
N LEU A 143 -0.90 3.00 -2.34
CA LEU A 143 -1.73 2.05 -3.08
C LEU A 143 -1.16 0.63 -3.03
N VAL A 144 0.14 0.47 -3.32
CA VAL A 144 0.82 -0.84 -3.25
C VAL A 144 0.81 -1.41 -1.83
N SER A 145 0.98 -0.56 -0.82
CA SER A 145 0.86 -0.95 0.60
C SER A 145 -0.52 -1.52 0.93
N ALA A 146 -1.59 -0.85 0.49
CA ALA A 146 -2.96 -1.32 0.69
C ALA A 146 -3.21 -2.65 -0.05
N ILE A 147 -2.77 -2.76 -1.31
CA ILE A 147 -2.96 -3.97 -2.14
C ILE A 147 -2.26 -5.18 -1.52
N ASN A 148 -1.06 -5.00 -0.98
CA ASN A 148 -0.32 -6.08 -0.30
C ASN A 148 -1.10 -6.68 0.88
N THR A 149 -1.95 -5.90 1.56
CA THR A 149 -2.82 -6.44 2.64
C THR A 149 -3.80 -7.47 2.07
N PHE A 150 -4.43 -7.17 0.94
CA PHE A 150 -5.35 -8.10 0.29
C PHE A 150 -4.64 -9.35 -0.23
N LEU A 151 -3.42 -9.20 -0.77
CA LEU A 151 -2.65 -10.34 -1.28
C LEU A 151 -2.13 -11.27 -0.17
N LYS A 152 -1.80 -10.73 1.02
CA LYS A 152 -1.44 -11.55 2.19
C LYS A 152 -2.61 -12.42 2.66
N ASP A 153 -3.84 -11.90 2.62
CA ASP A 153 -5.06 -12.63 3.00
C ASP A 153 -5.40 -13.76 2.01
N GLU A 154 -4.97 -13.68 0.75
CA GLU A 154 -5.18 -14.76 -0.23
C GLU A 154 -4.14 -15.88 -0.12
N VAL A 155 -2.87 -15.53 0.18
CA VAL A 155 -1.80 -16.52 0.42
C VAL A 155 -2.07 -17.34 1.69
N THR A 156 -2.57 -16.71 2.75
CA THR A 156 -2.92 -17.41 4.00
C THR A 156 -4.14 -18.34 3.88
N LYS A 157 -4.99 -18.17 2.86
CA LYS A 157 -6.13 -19.07 2.58
C LYS A 157 -5.76 -20.27 1.71
N THR A 158 -4.57 -20.31 1.10
CA THR A 158 -4.16 -21.34 0.14
C THR A 158 -3.15 -22.37 0.67
N GLU A 159 -2.71 -22.28 1.92
CA GLU A 159 -1.98 -23.36 2.60
C GLU A 159 -2.92 -24.21 3.50
N PRO A 160 -3.44 -25.36 3.03
CA PRO A 160 -3.87 -26.39 3.96
C PRO A 160 -2.63 -27.08 4.55
N GLU A 161 -2.68 -27.32 5.85
CA GLU A 161 -1.68 -28.05 6.65
C GLU A 161 -1.06 -29.22 5.87
N LYS A 162 0.25 -29.15 5.60
CA LYS A 162 1.04 -30.38 5.47
C LYS A 162 1.27 -30.92 6.87
N VAL A 163 0.33 -31.76 7.29
CA VAL A 163 0.44 -32.68 8.43
C VAL A 163 1.80 -33.37 8.35
N LYS A 164 2.60 -33.17 9.41
CA LYS A 164 3.81 -33.95 9.67
C LYS A 164 3.42 -35.43 9.78
N ALA A 165 4.04 -36.27 8.96
CA ALA A 165 4.17 -37.71 9.19
C ALA A 165 5.57 -38.00 9.71
#